data_AF-A0A6G0VJR1-F1
#
_entry.id   AF-A0A6G0VJR1-F1
#
_cell.length_a   1.000
_cell.length_b   1.000
_cell.length_c   1.000
_cell.angle_alpha   90.00
_cell.angle_beta   90.00
_cell.angle_gamma   90.00
#
_symmetry.space_group_name_H-M   'P 1'
#
loop_
_entity.id
_entity.type
_entity.pdbx_description
1 polymer ?
#
loop_
_entity_poly.entity_id
_entity_poly.type
_entity_poly.pdbx_seq_one_letter_code
_entity_poly.pdbx_strand_id
1 'polypeptide(L)'
;VVSKRGRKPIIDHSTIYTVLERNKFEIFDNCYLRPPSHKIWSDMCEELGNIISYKTLYISVLQDRHSFKTKLIQLLGIDFLQEDRDNDSDFIDSENDDNYNMNNDEDYFLVKNNNIENTLFKITIPYEKYEQFEPTTIVYKDNKSKRSYDVLKKNTWSDIINDEFIATHNLPCNFVYKSCKVRKNMMYSNFKAKCKEDGCQLFGWSEKKPDIGQPLEINILTKDTRKSNFIHVTKRPLRGLKRKEVGQQLLTDVASNWRRDNVNDMEFGQMSPPNLYKSSVLRKAKQQHKDNILGITLKNNIESVVELKRNSRFSGSIHEVGIDPLL
;
A
#
# COMPACT_ATOMS: atom_id res chain seq x y z
N VAL A 1 43.11 27.85 3.58
CA VAL A 1 42.19 26.94 4.32
C VAL A 1 42.27 25.56 3.68
N VAL A 2 42.95 24.61 4.35
CA VAL A 2 43.24 23.27 3.81
C VAL A 2 42.11 22.33 4.21
N SER A 3 41.39 21.81 3.22
CA SER A 3 40.33 20.80 3.39
C SER A 3 40.94 19.47 3.84
N LYS A 4 40.49 18.92 4.97
CA LYS A 4 40.87 17.59 5.46
C LYS A 4 40.28 16.52 4.51
N ARG A 5 41.12 15.91 3.67
CA ARG A 5 40.77 14.75 2.83
C ARG A 5 40.64 13.50 3.71
N GLY A 6 39.52 12.79 3.56
CA GLY A 6 39.27 11.50 4.20
C GLY A 6 40.23 10.39 3.73
N ARG A 7 40.08 9.20 4.34
CA ARG A 7 40.88 8.00 4.05
C ARG A 7 40.86 7.69 2.54
N LYS A 8 42.03 7.58 1.91
CA LYS A 8 42.14 7.25 0.49
C LYS A 8 41.57 5.84 0.23
N PRO A 9 40.79 5.63 -0.84
CA PRO A 9 40.25 4.33 -1.18
C PRO A 9 41.37 3.33 -1.55
N ILE A 10 41.15 2.05 -1.25
CA ILE A 10 42.12 0.95 -1.44
C ILE A 10 42.27 0.58 -2.93
N ILE A 11 41.24 0.82 -3.73
CA ILE A 11 41.24 0.63 -5.19
C ILE A 11 40.84 1.94 -5.85
N ASP A 12 41.50 2.25 -6.97
CA ASP A 12 41.14 3.40 -7.78
C ASP A 12 39.79 3.19 -8.48
N HIS A 13 38.94 4.22 -8.44
CA HIS A 13 37.60 4.17 -8.98
C HIS A 13 37.59 3.95 -10.50
N SER A 14 38.67 4.35 -11.19
CA SER A 14 38.83 4.12 -12.62
C SER A 14 38.92 2.63 -12.95
N THR A 15 39.66 1.85 -12.13
CA THR A 15 39.85 0.40 -12.32
C THR A 15 38.54 -0.36 -12.13
N ILE A 16 37.74 0.03 -11.13
CA ILE A 16 36.40 -0.54 -10.91
C ILE A 16 35.51 -0.24 -12.11
N TYR A 17 35.52 1.00 -12.60
CA TYR A 17 34.70 1.41 -13.73
C TYR A 17 35.07 0.66 -15.01
N THR A 18 36.36 0.44 -15.30
CA THR A 18 36.80 -0.30 -16.49
C THR A 18 36.28 -1.74 -16.51
N VAL A 19 36.27 -2.42 -15.35
CA VAL A 19 35.71 -3.79 -15.24
C VAL A 19 34.19 -3.79 -15.44
N LEU A 20 33.49 -2.80 -14.86
CA LEU A 20 32.05 -2.64 -15.06
C LEU A 20 31.70 -2.31 -16.52
N GLU A 21 32.50 -1.51 -17.20
CA GLU A 21 32.30 -1.11 -18.60
C GLU A 21 32.45 -2.29 -19.56
N ARG A 22 33.39 -3.20 -19.31
CA ARG A 22 33.56 -4.42 -20.11
C ARG A 22 32.36 -5.35 -20.02
N ASN A 23 31.78 -5.47 -18.83
CA ASN A 23 30.65 -6.36 -18.54
C ASN A 23 29.28 -5.67 -18.64
N LYS A 24 29.22 -4.46 -19.22
CA LYS A 24 28.02 -3.60 -19.23
C LYS A 24 26.75 -4.28 -19.76
N PHE A 25 26.84 -5.14 -20.75
CA PHE A 25 25.67 -5.84 -21.32
C PHE A 25 25.13 -6.95 -20.43
N GLU A 26 25.94 -7.49 -19.53
CA GLU A 26 25.53 -8.57 -18.61
C GLU A 26 25.08 -8.05 -17.25
N ILE A 27 25.54 -6.86 -16.87
CA ILE A 27 25.15 -6.18 -15.63
C ILE A 27 23.67 -5.79 -15.62
N PHE A 28 23.10 -5.49 -16.80
CA PHE A 28 21.71 -5.10 -16.97
C PHE A 28 20.92 -6.16 -17.75
N ASP A 29 19.73 -6.52 -17.26
CA ASP A 29 18.76 -7.36 -17.96
C ASP A 29 17.51 -6.53 -18.23
N ASN A 30 17.15 -6.32 -19.50
CA ASN A 30 16.00 -5.50 -19.91
C ASN A 30 15.95 -4.14 -19.19
N CYS A 31 17.08 -3.44 -19.13
CA CYS A 31 17.29 -2.15 -18.45
C CYS A 31 17.26 -2.17 -16.90
N TYR A 32 17.14 -3.35 -16.27
CA TYR A 32 17.20 -3.51 -14.81
C TYR A 32 18.54 -4.09 -14.36
N LEU A 33 19.05 -3.63 -13.22
CA LEU A 33 20.30 -4.15 -12.65
C LEU A 33 20.10 -5.59 -12.15
N ARG A 34 20.93 -6.54 -12.61
CA ARG A 34 20.85 -7.94 -12.17
C ARG A 34 21.06 -8.08 -10.66
N PRO A 35 20.32 -8.96 -9.97
CA PRO A 35 20.37 -9.11 -8.51
C PRO A 35 21.77 -9.52 -8.02
N PRO A 36 22.11 -9.27 -6.74
CA PRO A 36 23.44 -9.56 -6.20
C PRO A 36 23.78 -11.05 -6.15
N SER A 37 22.78 -11.93 -6.28
CA SER A 37 22.95 -13.39 -6.37
C SER A 37 23.40 -13.86 -7.76
N HIS A 38 23.40 -12.99 -8.77
CA HIS A 38 23.82 -13.36 -10.12
C HIS A 38 25.33 -13.55 -10.20
N LYS A 39 25.77 -14.60 -10.91
CA LYS A 39 27.17 -15.03 -10.99
C LYS A 39 28.12 -13.93 -11.48
N ILE A 40 27.64 -13.07 -12.38
CA ILE A 40 28.36 -11.91 -12.93
C ILE A 40 29.05 -11.04 -11.85
N TRP A 41 28.42 -10.85 -10.69
CA TRP A 41 28.99 -10.05 -9.61
C TRP A 41 30.16 -10.74 -8.92
N SER A 42 30.15 -12.08 -8.87
CA SER A 42 31.27 -12.88 -8.36
C SER A 42 32.42 -12.90 -9.36
N ASP A 43 32.11 -13.10 -10.65
CA ASP A 43 33.10 -13.14 -11.73
C ASP A 43 33.85 -11.79 -11.86
N MET A 44 33.15 -10.64 -11.76
CA MET A 44 33.78 -9.32 -11.73
C MET A 44 34.63 -9.05 -10.47
N CYS A 45 34.27 -9.65 -9.34
CA CYS A 45 35.05 -9.54 -8.11
C CYS A 45 36.35 -10.35 -8.19
N GLU A 46 36.33 -11.51 -8.85
CA GLU A 46 37.52 -12.29 -9.15
C GLU A 46 38.48 -11.51 -10.07
N GLU A 47 37.96 -10.82 -11.09
CA GLU A 47 38.76 -9.94 -11.98
C GLU A 47 39.39 -8.75 -11.21
N LEU A 48 38.72 -8.27 -10.16
CA LEU A 48 39.23 -7.22 -9.25
C LEU A 48 40.11 -7.78 -8.11
N GLY A 49 40.49 -9.06 -8.17
CA GLY A 49 41.37 -9.69 -7.18
C GLY A 49 40.72 -9.93 -5.81
N ASN A 50 39.39 -10.00 -5.75
CA ASN A 50 38.58 -10.22 -4.53
C ASN A 50 38.78 -9.18 -3.41
N ILE A 51 39.30 -8.00 -3.75
CA ILE A 51 39.54 -6.92 -2.79
C ILE A 51 38.21 -6.25 -2.35
N ILE A 52 37.17 -6.35 -3.19
CA ILE A 52 35.83 -5.83 -2.93
C ILE A 52 34.85 -7.01 -2.99
N SER A 53 33.95 -7.10 -2.01
CA SER A 53 32.91 -8.14 -2.03
C SER A 53 31.87 -7.88 -3.13
N TYR A 54 31.32 -8.94 -3.73
CA TYR A 54 30.30 -8.84 -4.77
C TYR A 54 29.07 -8.05 -4.31
N LYS A 55 28.69 -8.13 -3.03
CA LYS A 55 27.62 -7.32 -2.44
C LYS A 55 27.98 -5.83 -2.42
N THR A 56 29.21 -5.49 -2.08
CA THR A 56 29.70 -4.10 -2.07
C THR A 56 29.79 -3.53 -3.48
N LEU A 57 30.24 -4.33 -4.45
CA LEU A 57 30.29 -3.95 -5.87
C LEU A 57 28.88 -3.71 -6.41
N TYR A 58 27.95 -4.64 -6.17
CA TYR A 58 26.54 -4.50 -6.52
C TYR A 58 25.91 -3.25 -5.90
N ILE A 59 26.11 -3.01 -4.60
CA ILE A 59 25.57 -1.81 -3.92
C ILE A 59 26.15 -0.54 -4.53
N SER A 60 27.43 -0.54 -4.91
CA SER A 60 28.07 0.63 -5.50
C SER A 60 27.45 1.01 -6.85
N VAL A 61 27.13 0.02 -7.68
CA VAL A 61 26.41 0.24 -8.94
C VAL A 61 24.95 0.59 -8.68
N LEU A 62 24.25 -0.17 -7.82
CA LEU A 62 22.86 0.11 -7.48
C LEU A 62 22.72 1.56 -6.98
N GLN A 63 23.55 2.00 -6.02
CA GLN A 63 23.61 3.35 -5.39
C GLN A 63 24.15 4.46 -6.30
N ASP A 64 24.47 4.14 -7.56
CA ASP A 64 25.12 5.06 -8.49
C ASP A 64 26.32 5.79 -7.87
N ARG A 65 27.08 5.09 -7.02
CA ARG A 65 28.26 5.67 -6.38
C ARG A 65 29.27 6.02 -7.48
N HIS A 66 29.83 7.23 -7.41
CA HIS A 66 30.74 7.76 -8.42
C HIS A 66 30.15 7.79 -9.85
N SER A 67 28.82 7.84 -9.96
CA SER A 67 28.08 7.86 -11.23
C SER A 67 28.33 6.63 -12.10
N PHE A 68 28.65 5.48 -11.48
CA PHE A 68 28.90 4.23 -12.22
C PHE A 68 27.68 3.76 -13.01
N LYS A 69 26.50 3.71 -12.39
CA LYS A 69 25.26 3.28 -13.05
C LYS A 69 24.90 4.27 -14.15
N THR A 70 24.97 5.58 -13.88
CA THR A 70 24.68 6.63 -14.86
C THR A 70 25.57 6.54 -16.10
N LYS A 71 26.88 6.36 -15.92
CA LYS A 71 27.83 6.25 -17.05
C LYS A 71 27.66 4.95 -17.85
N LEU A 72 27.41 3.82 -17.19
CA LEU A 72 27.18 2.54 -17.87
C LEU A 72 25.88 2.56 -18.69
N ILE A 73 24.83 3.17 -18.13
CA ILE A 73 23.52 3.33 -18.77
C ILE A 73 23.61 4.27 -19.99
N GLN A 74 24.35 5.37 -19.88
CA GLN A 74 24.65 6.27 -21.01
C GLN A 74 25.38 5.55 -22.15
N LEU A 75 26.35 4.70 -21.83
CA LEU A 75 27.08 3.89 -22.83
C LEU A 75 26.20 2.83 -23.51
N LEU A 76 25.12 2.39 -22.86
CA LEU A 76 24.17 1.43 -23.40
C LEU A 76 23.04 2.10 -24.20
N GLY A 77 23.00 3.44 -24.28
CA GLY A 77 21.92 4.18 -24.94
C GLY A 77 20.57 4.00 -24.24
N ILE A 78 20.59 3.65 -22.95
CA ILE A 78 19.41 3.45 -22.13
C ILE A 78 19.12 4.79 -21.44
N ASP A 79 18.02 5.47 -21.77
CA ASP A 79 17.63 6.68 -21.04
C ASP A 79 16.79 6.31 -19.80
N PHE A 80 17.28 6.62 -18.59
CA PHE A 80 16.46 6.55 -17.37
C PHE A 80 16.59 7.80 -16.48
N LEU A 81 15.41 8.38 -16.19
CA LEU A 81 15.14 9.30 -15.10
C LEU A 81 15.29 8.55 -13.77
N GLN A 82 15.87 9.21 -12.76
CA GLN A 82 16.34 8.63 -11.51
C GLN A 82 15.22 7.96 -10.69
N GLU A 83 15.44 6.71 -10.27
CA GLU A 83 14.70 6.03 -9.20
C GLU A 83 15.47 6.20 -7.88
N ASP A 84 14.85 6.85 -6.90
CA ASP A 84 15.30 6.82 -5.51
C ASP A 84 14.75 5.60 -4.76
N ARG A 85 15.63 5.02 -3.95
CA ARG A 85 15.37 3.87 -3.09
C ARG A 85 14.89 4.31 -1.72
N ASP A 86 14.01 3.52 -1.14
CA ASP A 86 14.07 3.22 0.29
C ASP A 86 13.87 1.71 0.52
N ASN A 87 14.74 1.18 1.38
CA ASN A 87 14.66 -0.16 1.95
C ASN A 87 13.49 -0.23 2.95
N ASP A 88 12.86 -1.40 3.08
CA ASP A 88 12.73 -2.01 4.41
C ASP A 88 12.30 -3.48 4.32
N SER A 89 13.17 -4.33 4.85
CA SER A 89 12.83 -5.59 5.50
C SER A 89 12.60 -5.28 6.98
N ASP A 90 11.38 -5.47 7.47
CA ASP A 90 11.08 -6.44 8.53
C ASP A 90 9.66 -6.27 9.08
N PHE A 91 9.07 -7.43 9.35
CA PHE A 91 7.83 -7.62 10.10
C PHE A 91 8.06 -7.30 11.59
N ILE A 92 7.08 -6.66 12.23
CA ILE A 92 6.50 -7.05 13.54
C ILE A 92 5.14 -6.33 13.68
N ASP A 93 4.12 -7.09 14.06
CA ASP A 93 2.82 -6.58 14.54
C ASP A 93 3.04 -5.77 15.84
N SER A 94 2.76 -4.47 15.82
CA SER A 94 2.42 -3.71 17.02
C SER A 94 1.60 -2.48 16.67
N GLU A 95 0.65 -2.19 17.55
CA GLU A 95 -0.24 -1.04 17.54
C GLU A 95 0.54 0.28 17.65
N ASN A 96 0.09 1.30 16.90
CA ASN A 96 0.47 2.73 16.94
C ASN A 96 1.97 3.09 16.85
N ASP A 97 2.40 3.69 15.74
CA ASP A 97 2.81 5.11 15.71
C ASP A 97 2.98 5.60 14.26
N ASP A 98 2.60 6.85 14.03
CA ASP A 98 2.72 7.55 12.76
C ASP A 98 4.20 7.94 12.54
N ASN A 99 4.92 7.21 11.68
CA ASN A 99 6.23 7.66 11.21
C ASN A 99 6.36 7.47 9.70
N TYR A 100 6.08 8.53 8.94
CA TYR A 100 6.28 8.58 7.49
C TYR A 100 7.38 9.58 7.17
N ASN A 101 8.57 9.07 6.91
CA ASN A 101 9.60 9.77 6.16
C ASN A 101 9.08 10.02 4.73
N MET A 102 9.08 11.27 4.28
CA MET A 102 8.82 11.58 2.88
C MET A 102 9.85 12.58 2.36
N ASN A 103 10.78 12.06 1.57
CA ASN A 103 11.59 12.89 0.68
C ASN A 103 10.69 13.47 -0.42
N ASN A 104 10.95 14.74 -0.73
CA ASN A 104 10.39 15.44 -1.86
C ASN A 104 10.90 14.77 -3.13
N ASP A 105 10.03 14.45 -4.08
CA ASP A 105 10.38 14.55 -5.50
C ASP A 105 9.14 14.73 -6.37
N GLU A 106 9.34 15.56 -7.39
CA GLU A 106 8.39 15.88 -8.45
C GLU A 106 8.26 14.67 -9.38
N ASP A 107 7.07 14.07 -9.44
CA ASP A 107 6.86 12.85 -10.21
C ASP A 107 5.64 13.04 -11.13
N TYR A 108 5.91 13.51 -12.35
CA TYR A 108 4.96 13.52 -13.47
C TYR A 108 4.97 12.12 -14.08
N PHE A 109 4.05 11.27 -13.62
CA PHE A 109 3.96 9.87 -14.03
C PHE A 109 3.46 9.77 -15.48
N LEU A 110 4.38 9.79 -16.45
CA LEU A 110 4.13 9.16 -17.74
C LEU A 110 4.37 7.67 -17.55
N VAL A 111 3.31 6.87 -17.54
CA VAL A 111 3.40 5.41 -17.60
C VAL A 111 4.04 5.02 -18.93
N LYS A 112 5.36 4.88 -18.94
CA LYS A 112 6.06 4.03 -19.91
C LYS A 112 6.49 2.76 -19.20
N ASN A 113 5.60 1.78 -19.20
CA ASN A 113 5.98 0.38 -19.04
C ASN A 113 5.77 -0.29 -20.39
N ASN A 114 6.87 -0.52 -21.10
CA ASN A 114 6.90 -1.20 -22.40
C ASN A 114 6.64 -2.72 -22.31
N ASN A 115 5.87 -3.22 -21.32
CA ASN A 115 5.51 -4.65 -21.26
C ASN A 115 4.30 -5.01 -20.35
N ILE A 116 3.48 -4.05 -19.91
CA ILE A 116 2.19 -4.34 -19.24
C ILE A 116 1.13 -3.49 -19.93
N GLU A 117 0.21 -4.13 -20.65
CA GLU A 117 -0.99 -3.48 -21.18
C GLU A 117 -1.84 -2.96 -20.01
N ASN A 118 -1.57 -1.72 -19.60
CA ASN A 118 -2.41 -1.01 -18.65
C ASN A 118 -3.65 -0.49 -19.39
N THR A 119 -4.81 -0.73 -18.82
CA THR A 119 -6.10 -0.30 -19.33
C THR A 119 -6.58 0.93 -18.56
N LEU A 120 -7.11 1.91 -19.29
CA LEU A 120 -7.74 3.09 -18.70
C LEU A 120 -9.21 2.76 -18.40
N PHE A 121 -9.56 2.84 -17.12
CA PHE A 121 -10.92 2.71 -16.61
C PHE A 121 -11.43 4.08 -16.19
N LYS A 122 -12.72 4.32 -16.36
CA LYS A 122 -13.39 5.55 -15.92
C LYS A 122 -14.49 5.20 -14.94
N ILE A 123 -14.58 5.96 -13.86
CA ILE A 123 -15.68 5.85 -12.89
C ILE A 123 -16.22 7.24 -12.57
N THR A 124 -17.46 7.26 -12.11
CA THR A 124 -18.19 8.47 -11.80
C THR A 124 -18.74 8.33 -10.39
N ILE A 125 -18.41 9.25 -9.49
CA ILE A 125 -18.87 9.23 -8.10
C ILE A 125 -19.95 10.32 -7.94
N PRO A 126 -21.19 9.97 -7.56
CA PRO A 126 -22.24 10.94 -7.29
C PRO A 126 -21.83 11.99 -6.25
N TYR A 127 -22.32 13.23 -6.40
CA TYR A 127 -21.96 14.35 -5.53
C TYR A 127 -22.19 14.04 -4.04
N GLU A 128 -23.33 13.43 -3.71
CA GLU A 128 -23.69 13.03 -2.34
C GLU A 128 -22.67 12.07 -1.70
N LYS A 129 -22.06 11.19 -2.49
CA LYS A 129 -20.96 10.31 -2.01
C LYS A 129 -19.66 11.11 -1.87
N TYR A 130 -19.39 12.02 -2.81
CA TYR A 130 -18.20 12.87 -2.79
C TYR A 130 -18.14 13.77 -1.54
N GLU A 131 -19.27 14.33 -1.10
CA GLU A 131 -19.37 15.16 0.10
C GLU A 131 -18.83 14.46 1.37
N GLN A 132 -18.96 13.13 1.44
CA GLN A 132 -18.51 12.35 2.58
C GLN A 132 -16.99 12.37 2.77
N PHE A 133 -16.23 12.64 1.68
CA PHE A 133 -14.78 12.56 1.68
C PHE A 133 -14.07 13.78 1.09
N GLU A 134 -14.72 14.95 1.14
CA GLU A 134 -14.12 16.22 0.71
C GLU A 134 -12.69 16.44 1.26
N PRO A 135 -11.86 17.21 0.52
CA PRO A 135 -10.50 17.53 0.96
C PRO A 135 -10.47 18.17 2.35
N THR A 136 -9.57 17.66 3.20
CA THR A 136 -9.26 18.23 4.50
C THR A 136 -7.78 18.62 4.52
N THR A 137 -7.48 19.81 5.03
CA THR A 137 -6.09 20.24 5.23
C THR A 137 -5.49 19.55 6.44
N ILE A 138 -4.38 18.84 6.25
CA ILE A 138 -3.61 18.23 7.32
C ILE A 138 -2.32 19.03 7.51
N VAL A 139 -2.07 19.45 8.75
CA VAL A 139 -0.84 20.14 9.13
C VAL A 139 0.13 19.14 9.74
N TYR A 140 1.26 18.95 9.08
CA TYR A 140 2.39 18.18 9.58
C TYR A 140 3.35 19.13 10.29
N LYS A 141 3.67 18.82 11.54
CA LYS A 141 4.71 19.51 12.31
C LYS A 141 5.97 18.68 12.21
N ASP A 142 6.98 19.21 11.55
CA ASP A 142 8.35 18.74 11.69
C ASP A 142 9.08 19.68 12.64
N ASN A 143 10.14 19.20 13.31
CA ASN A 143 10.88 19.92 14.35
C ASN A 143 11.44 21.28 13.89
N LYS A 144 11.47 21.55 12.57
CA LYS A 144 11.95 22.80 11.97
C LYS A 144 10.95 23.51 11.05
N SER A 145 9.83 22.90 10.66
CA SER A 145 8.86 23.55 9.76
C SER A 145 7.44 22.98 9.90
N LYS A 146 6.44 23.81 9.61
CA LYS A 146 5.04 23.38 9.46
C LYS A 146 4.72 23.28 7.97
N ARG A 147 4.32 22.10 7.51
CA ARG A 147 3.84 21.90 6.13
C ARG A 147 2.37 21.48 6.18
N SER A 148 1.53 22.16 5.41
CA SER A 148 0.12 21.83 5.27
C SER A 148 -0.15 21.23 3.89
N TYR A 149 -0.90 20.14 3.84
CA TYR A 149 -1.31 19.50 2.60
C TYR A 149 -2.82 19.26 2.60
N ASP A 150 -3.45 19.51 1.46
CA ASP A 150 -4.84 19.13 1.23
C ASP A 150 -4.87 17.67 0.78
N VAL A 151 -5.61 16.85 1.52
CA VAL A 151 -5.79 15.43 1.21
C VAL A 151 -7.27 15.07 1.35
N LEU A 152 -7.73 14.08 0.59
CA LEU A 152 -9.09 13.56 0.79
C LEU A 152 -9.24 12.98 2.20
N LYS A 153 -10.44 13.10 2.78
CA LYS A 153 -10.72 12.71 4.16
C LYS A 153 -10.30 11.26 4.44
N LYS A 154 -9.29 11.10 5.32
CA LYS A 154 -8.74 9.80 5.72
C LYS A 154 -9.87 8.85 6.18
N ASN A 155 -9.65 7.54 6.01
CA ASN A 155 -10.57 6.49 6.44
C ASN A 155 -11.97 6.50 5.79
N THR A 156 -12.15 7.24 4.68
CA THR A 156 -13.44 7.36 3.98
C THR A 156 -13.28 7.23 2.46
N TRP A 157 -12.46 8.10 1.85
CA TRP A 157 -12.37 8.21 0.38
C TRP A 157 -12.01 6.90 -0.33
N SER A 158 -11.08 6.12 0.24
CA SER A 158 -10.51 4.97 -0.43
C SER A 158 -11.50 3.83 -0.59
N ASP A 159 -12.44 3.68 0.35
CA ASP A 159 -13.46 2.65 0.29
C ASP A 159 -14.55 3.03 -0.71
N ILE A 160 -14.97 4.30 -0.73
CA ILE A 160 -15.96 4.82 -1.69
C ILE A 160 -15.47 4.68 -3.14
N ILE A 161 -14.25 5.15 -3.44
CA ILE A 161 -13.67 5.02 -4.78
C ILE A 161 -13.57 3.55 -5.20
N ASN A 162 -13.12 2.69 -4.29
CA ASN A 162 -12.90 1.29 -4.58
C ASN A 162 -14.21 0.52 -4.79
N ASP A 163 -15.24 0.80 -4.01
CA ASP A 163 -16.55 0.17 -4.17
C ASP A 163 -17.18 0.54 -5.51
N GLU A 164 -17.10 1.82 -5.90
CA GLU A 164 -17.58 2.28 -7.21
C GLU A 164 -16.77 1.66 -8.37
N PHE A 165 -15.46 1.51 -8.18
CA PHE A 165 -14.58 0.86 -9.14
C PHE A 165 -14.91 -0.62 -9.33
N ILE A 166 -15.17 -1.35 -8.25
CA ILE A 166 -15.58 -2.76 -8.31
C ILE A 166 -16.96 -2.86 -8.94
N ALA A 167 -17.93 -2.04 -8.51
CA ALA A 167 -19.29 -2.08 -9.03
C ALA A 167 -19.34 -1.84 -10.55
N THR A 168 -18.53 -0.90 -11.06
CA THR A 168 -18.50 -0.58 -12.50
C THR A 168 -17.71 -1.59 -13.31
N HIS A 169 -16.54 -2.05 -12.83
CA HIS A 169 -15.58 -2.79 -13.66
C HIS A 169 -15.33 -4.24 -13.24
N ASN A 170 -15.75 -4.65 -12.04
CA ASN A 170 -15.61 -6.02 -11.50
C ASN A 170 -14.18 -6.58 -11.52
N LEU A 171 -13.16 -5.74 -11.28
CA LEU A 171 -11.78 -6.24 -11.14
C LEU A 171 -11.60 -7.03 -9.82
N PRO A 172 -10.98 -8.22 -9.86
CA PRO A 172 -10.81 -9.07 -8.68
C PRO A 172 -9.72 -8.59 -7.71
N CYS A 173 -8.84 -7.67 -8.13
CA CYS A 173 -7.70 -7.18 -7.35
C CYS A 173 -8.08 -6.46 -6.06
N ASN A 174 -7.43 -6.83 -4.95
CA ASN A 174 -7.64 -6.23 -3.64
C ASN A 174 -6.75 -5.01 -3.38
N PHE A 175 -6.89 -3.98 -4.21
CA PHE A 175 -6.09 -2.77 -4.13
C PHE A 175 -6.08 -2.13 -2.72
N VAL A 176 -4.88 -1.95 -2.18
CA VAL A 176 -4.61 -1.19 -0.96
C VAL A 176 -4.14 0.20 -1.37
N TYR A 177 -4.96 1.20 -1.05
CA TYR A 177 -4.76 2.58 -1.46
C TYR A 177 -3.75 3.26 -0.52
N LYS A 178 -2.83 4.02 -1.13
CA LYS A 178 -1.86 4.87 -0.45
C LYS A 178 -2.37 6.32 -0.42
N SER A 179 -1.51 7.26 -0.01
CA SER A 179 -1.83 8.69 0.10
C SER A 179 -2.54 9.23 -1.15
N CYS A 180 -3.60 10.01 -0.94
CA CYS A 180 -4.20 10.86 -1.96
C CYS A 180 -3.71 12.30 -1.76
N LYS A 181 -3.32 12.96 -2.85
CA LYS A 181 -2.92 14.37 -2.86
C LYS A 181 -3.97 15.17 -3.61
N VAL A 182 -4.40 16.29 -3.02
CA VAL A 182 -5.30 17.25 -3.67
C VAL A 182 -4.49 18.47 -4.08
N ARG A 183 -4.64 18.93 -5.33
CA ARG A 183 -3.92 20.10 -5.88
C ARG A 183 -4.92 21.02 -6.58
N LYS A 184 -4.61 22.32 -6.61
CA LYS A 184 -5.48 23.32 -7.26
C LYS A 184 -5.19 23.55 -8.76
N ASN A 185 -3.97 23.25 -9.23
CA ASN A 185 -3.48 23.81 -10.50
C ASN A 185 -3.27 22.82 -11.67
N MET A 186 -3.36 21.49 -11.48
CA MET A 186 -3.16 20.53 -12.58
C MET A 186 -4.17 19.39 -12.54
N MET A 187 -3.97 18.48 -11.59
CA MET A 187 -4.88 17.36 -11.32
C MET A 187 -5.52 17.66 -9.98
N TYR A 188 -6.84 17.84 -9.97
CA TYR A 188 -7.59 18.12 -8.74
C TYR A 188 -7.23 17.13 -7.62
N SER A 189 -7.23 15.83 -7.93
CA SER A 189 -6.74 14.82 -7.00
C SER A 189 -6.01 13.69 -7.72
N ASN A 190 -5.03 13.09 -7.07
CA ASN A 190 -4.41 11.85 -7.52
C ASN A 190 -4.13 10.90 -6.35
N PHE A 191 -4.11 9.61 -6.64
CA PHE A 191 -3.83 8.56 -5.68
C PHE A 191 -3.15 7.37 -6.34
N LYS A 192 -2.42 6.60 -5.54
CA LYS A 192 -1.76 5.36 -5.93
C LYS A 192 -2.32 4.22 -5.08
N ALA A 193 -2.45 3.03 -5.65
CA ALA A 193 -2.78 1.82 -4.92
C ALA A 193 -1.96 0.63 -5.45
N LYS A 194 -1.79 -0.39 -4.60
CA LYS A 194 -1.12 -1.64 -4.97
C LYS A 194 -1.99 -2.81 -4.54
N CYS A 195 -2.21 -3.76 -5.43
CA CYS A 195 -2.87 -5.02 -5.09
C CYS A 195 -1.96 -5.83 -4.16
N LYS A 196 -2.55 -6.43 -3.13
CA LYS A 196 -1.79 -7.11 -2.08
C LYS A 196 -1.19 -8.44 -2.56
N GLU A 197 -1.82 -9.09 -3.53
CA GLU A 197 -1.46 -10.45 -3.94
C GLU A 197 -0.62 -10.50 -5.21
N ASP A 198 -1.10 -9.90 -6.30
CA ASP A 198 -0.39 -9.91 -7.58
C ASP A 198 0.60 -8.73 -7.75
N GLY A 199 0.60 -7.79 -6.79
CA GLY A 199 1.45 -6.61 -6.80
C GLY A 199 1.09 -5.56 -7.86
N CYS A 200 -0.03 -5.74 -8.57
CA CYS A 200 -0.51 -4.84 -9.61
C CYS A 200 -0.64 -3.41 -9.06
N GLN A 201 -0.14 -2.43 -9.83
CA GLN A 201 -0.22 -1.02 -9.48
C GLN A 201 -1.45 -0.38 -10.11
N LEU A 202 -2.06 0.52 -9.37
CA LEU A 202 -3.19 1.33 -9.81
C LEU A 202 -2.85 2.79 -9.57
N PHE A 203 -3.01 3.61 -10.61
CA PHE A 203 -2.91 5.05 -10.52
C PHE A 203 -4.25 5.66 -10.87
N GLY A 204 -4.79 6.49 -9.98
CA GLY A 204 -6.06 7.15 -10.21
C GLY A 204 -5.95 8.65 -10.05
N TRP A 205 -6.72 9.39 -10.84
CA TRP A 205 -6.76 10.84 -10.78
C TRP A 205 -8.09 11.41 -11.21
N SER A 206 -8.35 12.62 -10.73
CA SER A 206 -9.41 13.49 -11.21
C SER A 206 -8.82 14.80 -11.70
N GLU A 207 -9.29 15.26 -12.85
CA GLU A 207 -8.82 16.50 -13.47
C GLU A 207 -9.41 17.72 -12.78
N LYS A 208 -10.71 17.68 -12.48
CA LYS A 208 -11.47 18.83 -11.96
C LYS A 208 -12.21 18.47 -10.67
N LYS A 209 -12.32 19.45 -9.79
CA LYS A 209 -13.25 19.38 -8.66
C LYS A 209 -14.68 19.37 -9.23
N PRO A 210 -15.59 18.52 -8.70
CA PRO A 210 -16.99 18.57 -9.10
C PRO A 210 -17.63 19.87 -8.62
N ASP A 211 -18.46 20.46 -9.46
CA ASP A 211 -19.38 21.52 -9.05
C ASP A 211 -20.49 20.95 -8.16
N ILE A 212 -21.19 21.82 -7.44
CA ILE A 212 -22.28 21.41 -6.53
C ILE A 212 -23.34 20.63 -7.33
N GLY A 213 -23.63 19.40 -6.90
CA GLY A 213 -24.58 18.51 -7.56
C GLY A 213 -24.04 17.76 -8.78
N GLN A 214 -22.83 18.07 -9.26
CA GLN A 214 -22.19 17.35 -10.36
C GLN A 214 -21.35 16.18 -9.82
N PRO A 215 -21.25 15.06 -10.55
CA PRO A 215 -20.44 13.94 -10.10
C PRO A 215 -18.94 14.20 -10.24
N LEU A 216 -18.14 13.56 -9.39
CA LEU A 216 -16.69 13.51 -9.52
C LEU A 216 -16.29 12.46 -10.55
N GLU A 217 -15.62 12.88 -11.62
CA GLU A 217 -15.05 11.98 -12.62
C GLU A 217 -13.64 11.55 -12.20
N ILE A 218 -13.38 10.24 -12.21
CA ILE A 218 -12.08 9.65 -11.88
C ILE A 218 -11.62 8.73 -13.00
N ASN A 219 -10.41 8.98 -13.47
CA ASN A 219 -9.67 8.13 -14.37
C ASN A 219 -8.77 7.20 -13.55
N ILE A 220 -8.77 5.91 -13.87
CA ILE A 220 -8.00 4.87 -13.20
C ILE A 220 -7.22 4.08 -14.24
N LEU A 221 -5.90 4.06 -14.10
CA LEU A 221 -5.00 3.31 -14.96
C LEU A 221 -4.42 2.12 -14.19
N THR A 222 -4.73 0.90 -14.64
CA THR A 222 -4.22 -0.34 -14.04
C THR A 222 -4.27 -1.50 -15.04
N LYS A 223 -3.60 -2.61 -14.73
CA LYS A 223 -3.69 -3.83 -15.55
C LYS A 223 -5.09 -4.43 -15.43
N ASP A 224 -5.70 -4.79 -16.55
CA ASP A 224 -6.94 -5.56 -16.54
C ASP A 224 -6.66 -7.00 -16.08
N THR A 225 -7.15 -7.35 -14.90
CA THR A 225 -6.95 -8.67 -14.28
C THR A 225 -8.16 -9.59 -14.39
N ARG A 226 -9.25 -9.17 -15.06
CA ARG A 226 -10.48 -9.97 -15.18
C ARG A 226 -10.27 -11.29 -15.94
N LYS A 227 -9.34 -11.31 -16.89
CA LYS A 227 -8.96 -12.49 -17.68
C LYS A 227 -7.71 -13.19 -17.14
N SER A 228 -7.22 -12.79 -15.97
CA SER A 228 -6.06 -13.41 -15.37
C SER A 228 -6.42 -14.78 -14.81
N ASN A 229 -5.54 -15.77 -15.01
CA ASN A 229 -5.64 -17.07 -14.32
C ASN A 229 -5.28 -16.97 -12.82
N PHE A 230 -4.90 -15.79 -12.33
CA PHE A 230 -4.58 -15.57 -10.93
C PHE A 230 -5.85 -15.49 -10.09
N ILE A 231 -5.94 -16.33 -9.05
CA ILE A 231 -7.09 -16.38 -8.15
C ILE A 231 -6.81 -15.52 -6.92
N HIS A 232 -7.54 -14.40 -6.79
CA HIS A 232 -7.42 -13.55 -5.60
C HIS A 232 -8.16 -14.13 -4.38
N VAL A 233 -7.44 -14.40 -3.30
CA VAL A 233 -7.97 -15.08 -2.10
C VAL A 233 -8.21 -14.10 -0.95
N THR A 234 -7.34 -13.11 -0.83
CA THR A 234 -7.38 -12.12 0.25
C THR A 234 -8.32 -10.98 -0.12
N LYS A 235 -9.05 -10.51 0.89
CA LYS A 235 -10.03 -9.44 0.76
C LYS A 235 -9.42 -8.12 1.21
N ARG A 236 -9.96 -7.03 0.72
CA ARG A 236 -9.58 -5.69 1.18
C ARG A 236 -9.84 -5.57 2.69
N PRO A 237 -8.98 -4.89 3.45
CA PRO A 237 -9.25 -4.61 4.86
C PRO A 237 -10.52 -3.77 5.02
N LEU A 238 -11.44 -4.19 5.90
CA LEU A 238 -12.58 -3.39 6.33
C LEU A 238 -12.15 -2.42 7.43
N ARG A 239 -12.08 -1.13 7.14
CA ARG A 239 -11.56 -0.07 8.03
C ARG A 239 -12.47 1.17 8.02
N GLY A 240 -12.13 2.15 8.85
CA GLY A 240 -12.70 3.49 8.78
C GLY A 240 -14.20 3.60 8.98
N LEU A 241 -14.83 4.51 8.23
CA LEU A 241 -16.27 4.77 8.28
C LEU A 241 -17.06 3.53 7.88
N LYS A 242 -16.67 2.87 6.77
CA LYS A 242 -17.34 1.67 6.27
C LYS A 242 -17.38 0.54 7.30
N ARG A 243 -16.33 0.37 8.10
CA ARG A 243 -16.33 -0.60 9.20
C ARG A 243 -17.39 -0.30 10.26
N LYS A 244 -17.65 0.97 10.56
CA LYS A 244 -18.68 1.38 11.52
C LYS A 244 -20.08 1.10 10.96
N GLU A 245 -20.32 1.44 9.70
CA GLU A 245 -21.59 1.21 9.00
C GLU A 245 -21.92 -0.28 8.90
N VAL A 246 -20.98 -1.09 8.42
CA VAL A 246 -21.14 -2.55 8.37
C VAL A 246 -21.34 -3.13 9.78
N GLY A 247 -20.61 -2.62 10.77
CA GLY A 247 -20.80 -3.02 12.17
C GLY A 247 -22.22 -2.74 12.69
N GLN A 248 -22.81 -1.61 12.27
CA GLN A 248 -24.16 -1.21 12.63
C GLN A 248 -25.22 -2.09 11.94
N GLN A 249 -25.09 -2.33 10.63
CA GLN A 249 -25.97 -3.24 9.88
C GLN A 249 -25.98 -4.63 10.49
N LEU A 250 -24.81 -5.11 10.92
CA LEU A 250 -24.67 -6.41 11.54
C LEU A 250 -25.23 -6.47 12.97
N LEU A 251 -25.70 -5.39 13.59
CA LEU A 251 -26.39 -5.50 14.89
C LEU A 251 -27.70 -6.28 14.74
N THR A 252 -28.46 -5.97 13.70
CA THR A 252 -29.77 -6.56 13.40
C THR A 252 -29.68 -7.78 12.49
N ASP A 253 -28.50 -8.09 11.94
CA ASP A 253 -28.29 -9.19 11.01
C ASP A 253 -27.08 -10.09 11.39
N VAL A 254 -26.86 -11.16 10.62
CA VAL A 254 -25.73 -12.09 10.75
C VAL A 254 -24.79 -12.00 9.56
N ALA A 255 -23.50 -12.27 9.80
CA ALA A 255 -22.45 -12.14 8.78
C ALA A 255 -22.70 -12.97 7.51
N SER A 256 -23.40 -14.10 7.61
CA SER A 256 -23.74 -14.94 6.45
C SER A 256 -24.80 -14.31 5.55
N ASN A 257 -25.83 -13.68 6.15
CA ASN A 257 -26.88 -12.98 5.42
C ASN A 257 -26.31 -11.75 4.72
N TRP A 258 -25.59 -10.89 5.46
CA TRP A 258 -24.88 -9.76 4.89
C TRP A 258 -24.02 -10.13 3.67
N ARG A 259 -23.27 -11.24 3.76
CA ARG A 259 -22.44 -11.71 2.63
C ARG A 259 -23.28 -12.14 1.43
N ARG A 260 -24.41 -12.82 1.65
CA ARG A 260 -25.34 -13.21 0.60
C ARG A 260 -25.91 -11.96 -0.07
N ASP A 261 -26.35 -11.00 0.73
CA ASP A 261 -26.99 -9.78 0.23
C ASP A 261 -26.02 -8.92 -0.60
N ASN A 262 -24.73 -8.91 -0.23
CA ASN A 262 -23.68 -8.20 -0.97
C ASN A 262 -23.15 -8.96 -2.21
N VAL A 263 -23.75 -10.09 -2.59
CA VAL A 263 -23.46 -10.81 -3.84
C VAL A 263 -24.73 -11.19 -4.62
N ASN A 264 -25.90 -10.68 -4.21
CA ASN A 264 -27.18 -11.06 -4.84
C ASN A 264 -27.21 -10.72 -6.34
N ASP A 265 -26.56 -9.63 -6.75
CA ASP A 265 -26.52 -9.16 -8.14
C ASP A 265 -25.35 -9.73 -8.94
N MET A 266 -24.57 -10.66 -8.37
CA MET A 266 -23.43 -11.26 -9.07
C MET A 266 -23.87 -12.36 -10.03
N GLU A 267 -23.28 -12.37 -11.23
CA GLU A 267 -23.53 -13.44 -12.21
C GLU A 267 -22.78 -14.72 -11.85
N PHE A 268 -23.34 -15.86 -12.27
CA PHE A 268 -22.70 -17.17 -12.07
C PHE A 268 -21.33 -17.22 -12.77
N GLY A 269 -20.31 -17.69 -12.04
CA GLY A 269 -18.94 -17.80 -12.55
C GLY A 269 -18.07 -16.55 -12.35
N GLN A 270 -18.64 -15.42 -11.88
CA GLN A 270 -17.84 -14.24 -11.54
C GLN A 270 -16.94 -14.48 -10.32
N MET A 271 -15.75 -13.87 -10.34
CA MET A 271 -14.83 -13.93 -9.21
C MET A 271 -15.39 -13.15 -8.02
N SER A 272 -15.24 -13.72 -6.82
CA SER A 272 -15.70 -13.06 -5.59
C SER A 272 -14.98 -11.72 -5.39
N PRO A 273 -15.71 -10.59 -5.25
CA PRO A 273 -15.11 -9.28 -5.27
C PRO A 273 -14.28 -9.04 -3.99
N PRO A 274 -13.28 -8.13 -4.05
CA PRO A 274 -12.37 -7.91 -2.94
C PRO A 274 -13.02 -7.14 -1.77
N ASN A 275 -14.15 -6.47 -1.98
CA ASN A 275 -14.96 -5.84 -0.93
C ASN A 275 -15.97 -6.80 -0.26
N LEU A 276 -16.04 -8.08 -0.66
CA LEU A 276 -16.81 -9.10 0.05
C LEU A 276 -16.00 -9.68 1.23
N TYR A 277 -16.15 -9.09 2.41
CA TYR A 277 -15.33 -9.41 3.60
C TYR A 277 -15.60 -10.79 4.20
N LYS A 278 -14.57 -11.40 4.79
CA LYS A 278 -14.65 -12.70 5.49
C LYS A 278 -15.56 -12.60 6.73
N SER A 279 -16.27 -13.68 7.06
CA SER A 279 -17.20 -13.71 8.20
C SER A 279 -16.53 -13.40 9.54
N SER A 280 -15.25 -13.76 9.73
CA SER A 280 -14.49 -13.40 10.93
C SER A 280 -14.28 -11.88 11.06
N VAL A 281 -14.04 -11.18 9.95
CA VAL A 281 -13.87 -9.73 9.90
C VAL A 281 -15.20 -9.04 10.21
N LEU A 282 -16.30 -9.54 9.64
CA LEU A 282 -17.66 -9.04 9.89
C LEU A 282 -18.07 -9.22 11.36
N ARG A 283 -17.83 -10.41 11.95
CA ARG A 283 -18.08 -10.65 13.39
C ARG A 283 -17.30 -9.68 14.28
N LYS A 284 -16.02 -9.43 13.97
CA LYS A 284 -15.21 -8.43 14.70
C LYS A 284 -15.73 -7.00 14.51
N ALA A 285 -16.27 -6.65 13.33
CA ALA A 285 -16.86 -5.34 13.10
C ALA A 285 -18.14 -5.15 13.92
N LYS A 286 -19.02 -6.16 13.95
CA LYS A 286 -20.21 -6.21 14.82
C LYS A 286 -19.83 -6.04 16.29
N GLN A 287 -18.85 -6.83 16.75
CA GLN A 287 -18.37 -6.76 18.14
C GLN A 287 -17.86 -5.35 18.46
N GLN A 288 -16.96 -4.80 17.63
CA GLN A 288 -16.43 -3.46 17.87
C GLN A 288 -17.51 -2.38 17.92
N HIS A 289 -18.52 -2.46 17.05
CA HIS A 289 -19.63 -1.52 17.06
C HIS A 289 -20.46 -1.65 18.36
N LYS A 290 -20.73 -2.89 18.81
CA LYS A 290 -21.43 -3.16 20.07
C LYS A 290 -20.64 -2.67 21.28
N ASP A 291 -19.33 -2.92 21.32
CA ASP A 291 -18.43 -2.47 22.38
C ASP A 291 -18.49 -0.94 22.51
N ASN A 292 -18.48 -0.22 21.37
CA ASN A 292 -18.59 1.24 21.35
C ASN A 292 -19.93 1.75 21.91
N ILE A 293 -21.05 1.10 21.58
CA ILE A 293 -22.38 1.46 22.12
C ILE A 293 -22.43 1.26 23.64
N LEU A 294 -21.84 0.16 24.12
CA LEU A 294 -21.83 -0.19 25.53
C LEU A 294 -20.76 0.56 26.33
N GLY A 295 -19.92 1.38 25.68
CA GLY A 295 -18.81 2.09 26.32
C GLY A 295 -17.70 1.18 26.82
N ILE A 296 -17.56 -0.03 26.26
CA ILE A 296 -16.54 -1.01 26.67
C ILE A 296 -15.18 -0.57 26.12
N THR A 297 -14.34 -0.01 26.98
CA THR A 297 -12.98 0.42 26.67
C THR A 297 -11.92 -0.59 27.08
N LEU A 298 -12.12 -1.26 28.24
CA LEU A 298 -11.24 -2.30 28.74
C LEU A 298 -11.72 -3.67 28.28
N LYS A 299 -10.83 -4.43 27.61
CA LYS A 299 -11.13 -5.79 27.14
C LYS A 299 -10.39 -6.82 27.98
N ASN A 300 -10.97 -7.19 29.10
CA ASN A 300 -10.45 -8.28 29.93
C ASN A 300 -11.43 -9.46 29.93
N ASN A 301 -11.24 -10.38 28.97
CA ASN A 301 -12.11 -11.54 28.82
C ASN A 301 -12.14 -12.41 30.08
N ILE A 302 -11.04 -12.46 30.84
CA ILE A 302 -10.95 -13.27 32.06
C ILE A 302 -11.83 -12.65 33.14
N GLU A 303 -11.67 -11.36 33.42
CA GLU A 303 -12.53 -10.64 34.38
C GLU A 303 -13.99 -10.64 33.97
N SER A 304 -14.30 -10.49 32.68
CA SER A 304 -15.67 -10.62 32.18
C SER A 304 -16.28 -11.99 32.49
N VAL A 305 -15.52 -13.08 32.37
CA VAL A 305 -16.00 -14.43 32.72
C VAL A 305 -16.22 -14.57 34.23
N VAL A 306 -15.34 -14.00 35.06
CA VAL A 306 -15.52 -13.94 36.52
C VAL A 306 -16.78 -13.16 36.89
N GLU A 307 -17.00 -12.00 36.26
CA GLU A 307 -18.21 -11.18 36.46
C GLU A 307 -19.47 -11.93 36.00
N LEU A 308 -19.42 -12.63 34.87
CA LEU A 308 -20.54 -13.46 34.40
C LEU A 308 -20.84 -14.60 35.39
N LYS A 309 -19.83 -15.23 35.99
CA LYS A 309 -20.03 -16.23 37.05
C LYS A 309 -20.69 -15.62 38.29
N ARG A 310 -20.25 -14.45 38.74
CA ARG A 310 -20.70 -13.88 40.02
C ARG A 310 -22.03 -13.11 39.93
N ASN A 311 -22.24 -12.35 38.86
CA ASN A 311 -23.25 -11.29 38.81
C ASN A 311 -24.26 -11.44 37.66
N SER A 312 -24.28 -12.57 36.96
CA SER A 312 -25.16 -12.75 35.80
C SER A 312 -26.03 -13.99 35.91
N ARG A 313 -27.01 -14.08 35.01
CA ARG A 313 -27.85 -15.27 34.79
C ARG A 313 -27.07 -16.56 34.50
N PHE A 314 -25.77 -16.47 34.26
CA PHE A 314 -24.88 -17.60 33.95
C PHE A 314 -24.17 -18.15 35.19
N SER A 315 -24.45 -17.65 36.40
CA SER A 315 -23.81 -18.14 37.64
C SER A 315 -23.99 -19.64 37.88
N GLY A 316 -25.13 -20.20 37.47
CA GLY A 316 -25.39 -21.65 37.52
C GLY A 316 -24.78 -22.46 36.38
N SER A 317 -24.24 -21.80 35.34
CA SER A 317 -23.64 -22.47 34.17
C SER A 317 -22.11 -22.40 34.15
N ILE A 318 -21.52 -21.45 34.88
CA ILE A 318 -20.07 -21.29 35.00
C ILE A 318 -19.65 -21.69 36.41
N HIS A 319 -19.29 -22.96 36.60
CA HIS A 319 -19.00 -23.50 37.92
C HIS A 319 -17.64 -23.06 38.46
N GLU A 320 -16.60 -23.08 37.61
CA GLU A 320 -15.23 -22.82 38.04
C GLU A 320 -14.51 -21.90 37.04
N VAL A 321 -13.76 -20.93 37.59
CA VAL A 321 -12.88 -20.04 36.82
C VAL A 321 -11.59 -19.97 37.63
N GLY A 322 -10.46 -20.43 37.08
CA GLY A 322 -9.24 -20.66 37.88
C GLY A 322 -8.64 -19.42 38.58
N ILE A 323 -8.93 -18.20 38.09
CA ILE A 323 -8.51 -16.94 38.74
C ILE A 323 -9.50 -16.47 39.84
N ASP A 324 -10.66 -17.13 39.93
CA ASP A 324 -11.69 -16.90 40.94
C ASP A 324 -11.63 -18.06 41.95
N PRO A 325 -10.60 -18.07 42.83
CA PRO A 325 -10.51 -19.08 43.88
C PRO A 325 -11.77 -18.98 44.73
N LEU A 326 -12.51 -20.08 44.81
CA LEU A 326 -13.80 -20.23 45.48
C LEU A 326 -13.95 -19.40 46.78
N LEU A 327 -15.07 -18.68 46.87
CA LEU A 327 -15.90 -18.61 48.07
C LEU A 327 -16.82 -19.82 48.12
#